data_AF-A0ABD2FZ75-F1
#
_entry.id   AF-A0ABD2FZ75-F1
#
_cell.length_a   1.000
_cell.length_b   1.000
_cell.length_c   1.000
_cell.angle_alpha   90.00
_cell.angle_beta   90.00
_cell.angle_gamma   90.00
#
_symmetry.space_group_name_H-M   'P 1'
#
loop_
_entity.id
_entity.type
_entity.pdbx_description
1 polymer ?
#
loop_
_entity_poly.entity_id
_entity_poly.type
_entity_poly.pdbx_seq_one_letter_code
_entity_poly.pdbx_strand_id
1 'polypeptide(L)'
;MSASAIFILDLKGKVLICRNYMGNMDMNEIDHFMPILMKREEEAEMTPMVTHGSSHFLWIKHSNLYLVAMTKKNANAALVYSFLYKIIQVFKEYFKELEEESIRDNFVTVYELMDEVMDFGFPQTTDSKILQEYITQQGHKLEIGAPRPPATVTNAVSWRSEGIKYRKNEVFMDVIESVNLLVNANGNVLRSEIVGTIKLNVVLSGMPELRLGLNDKVLFEITGREKSKTVELEDVKFHQCVRLSRFENDRTISFIPPDGESELMSYRLNTTVKPLIWIESVIEKFSHSRVEIKVKARGQFKSRSTANNVSIMVPVPSDADSPKFKTSTGSAKWVPEKNAVQWNIKSFPGGKEYMMRAHFGLPSVDSGELEAKIPITVNFEIPYFTVSGIQVRYLKIIEKSGYHALPWVRYITQSGDYQLRTN
;
A
#
# COMPACT_ATOMS: atom_id res chain seq x y z
N MET A 1 -19.02 -17.87 -8.27
CA MET A 1 -18.30 -18.93 -7.51
C MET A 1 -16.82 -18.65 -7.61
N SER A 2 -16.13 -18.61 -6.47
CA SER A 2 -14.77 -18.05 -6.37
C SER A 2 -13.73 -19.13 -6.09
N ALA A 3 -13.64 -19.61 -4.84
CA ALA A 3 -12.68 -20.62 -4.41
C ALA A 3 -13.40 -21.85 -3.87
N SER A 4 -12.93 -23.04 -4.23
CA SER A 4 -13.44 -24.31 -3.70
C SER A 4 -12.77 -24.69 -2.39
N ALA A 5 -11.47 -24.39 -2.28
CA ALA A 5 -10.70 -24.54 -1.05
C ALA A 5 -9.63 -23.45 -0.97
N ILE A 6 -9.24 -23.09 0.24
CA ILE A 6 -8.15 -22.13 0.51
C ILE A 6 -7.13 -22.80 1.42
N PHE A 7 -5.86 -22.65 1.05
CA PHE A 7 -4.70 -23.17 1.76
C PHE A 7 -3.77 -22.03 2.14
N ILE A 8 -3.14 -22.14 3.31
CA ILE A 8 -2.01 -21.33 3.71
C ILE A 8 -0.82 -22.28 3.87
N LEU A 9 0.24 -22.05 3.10
CA LEU A 9 1.44 -22.86 3.06
C LEU A 9 2.64 -22.07 3.59
N ASP A 10 3.64 -22.78 4.10
CA ASP A 10 4.97 -22.22 4.35
C ASP A 10 5.79 -22.08 3.06
N LEU A 11 7.02 -21.53 3.16
CA LEU A 11 7.93 -21.38 2.02
C LEU A 11 8.38 -22.71 1.38
N LYS A 12 8.22 -23.84 2.08
CA LYS A 12 8.55 -25.18 1.58
C LYS A 12 7.36 -25.84 0.89
N GLY A 13 6.19 -25.19 0.87
CA GLY A 13 4.95 -25.71 0.32
C GLY A 13 4.17 -26.62 1.28
N LYS A 14 4.55 -26.70 2.57
CA LYS A 14 3.81 -27.49 3.56
C LYS A 14 2.55 -26.74 3.98
N VAL A 15 1.42 -27.45 4.00
CA VAL A 15 0.13 -26.91 4.49
C VAL A 15 0.22 -26.59 5.99
N LEU A 16 0.04 -25.32 6.34
CA LEU A 16 -0.11 -24.86 7.73
C LEU A 16 -1.56 -24.97 8.18
N ILE A 17 -2.48 -24.56 7.31
CA ILE A 17 -3.93 -24.62 7.52
C ILE A 17 -4.65 -24.68 6.17
N CYS A 18 -5.82 -25.34 6.13
CA CYS A 18 -6.64 -25.38 4.94
C CYS A 18 -8.13 -25.38 5.30
N ARG A 19 -8.96 -24.84 4.40
CA ARG A 19 -10.42 -24.87 4.52
C ARG A 19 -11.02 -25.33 3.20
N ASN A 20 -11.82 -26.40 3.26
CA ASN A 20 -12.66 -26.84 2.15
C ASN A 20 -14.02 -26.16 2.25
N TYR A 21 -14.40 -25.36 1.27
CA TYR A 21 -15.70 -24.69 1.25
C TYR A 21 -16.75 -25.46 0.43
N MET A 22 -16.32 -26.20 -0.60
CA MET A 22 -17.26 -26.85 -1.54
C MET A 22 -17.25 -28.37 -1.51
N GLY A 23 -16.22 -29.02 -0.94
CA GLY A 23 -16.12 -30.47 -0.88
C GLY A 23 -15.94 -31.16 -2.25
N ASN A 24 -15.68 -30.42 -3.32
CA ASN A 24 -15.65 -30.91 -4.71
C ASN A 24 -14.23 -31.09 -5.29
N MET A 25 -13.21 -30.88 -4.46
CA MET A 25 -11.80 -31.04 -4.82
C MET A 25 -11.13 -32.01 -3.85
N ASP A 26 -10.20 -32.80 -4.39
CA ASP A 26 -9.26 -33.55 -3.57
C ASP A 26 -8.24 -32.55 -3.01
N MET A 27 -8.06 -32.58 -1.69
CA MET A 27 -7.15 -31.65 -1.01
C MET A 27 -5.69 -32.01 -1.29
N ASN A 28 -5.38 -33.25 -1.69
CA ASN A 28 -4.03 -33.69 -2.05
C ASN A 28 -3.52 -33.06 -3.36
N GLU A 29 -4.40 -32.46 -4.17
CA GLU A 29 -3.98 -31.71 -5.36
C GLU A 29 -3.04 -30.55 -5.02
N ILE A 30 -3.10 -30.02 -3.78
CA ILE A 30 -2.19 -28.97 -3.31
C ILE A 30 -0.71 -29.37 -3.37
N ASP A 31 -0.39 -30.67 -3.27
CA ASP A 31 1.00 -31.15 -3.28
C ASP A 31 1.69 -30.91 -4.64
N HIS A 32 0.91 -30.73 -5.71
CA HIS A 32 1.43 -30.41 -7.05
C HIS A 32 1.73 -28.91 -7.23
N PHE A 33 1.23 -28.05 -6.35
CA PHE A 33 1.39 -26.59 -6.49
C PHE A 33 2.86 -26.16 -6.44
N MET A 34 3.60 -26.56 -5.40
CA MET A 34 4.97 -26.11 -5.19
C MET A 34 5.95 -26.62 -6.28
N PRO A 35 5.91 -27.90 -6.70
CA PRO A 35 6.75 -28.37 -7.80
C PRO A 35 6.50 -27.62 -9.12
N ILE A 36 5.23 -27.32 -9.45
CA ILE A 36 4.88 -26.56 -10.66
C ILE A 36 5.42 -25.13 -10.56
N LEU A 37 5.29 -24.51 -9.38
CA LEU A 37 5.77 -23.16 -9.14
C LEU A 37 7.29 -23.07 -9.30
N MET A 38 8.04 -24.00 -8.69
CA MET A 38 9.51 -24.04 -8.79
C MET A 38 9.96 -24.23 -10.24
N LYS A 39 9.32 -25.13 -10.99
CA LYS A 39 9.64 -25.32 -12.41
C LYS A 39 9.43 -24.03 -13.22
N ARG A 40 8.32 -23.31 -12.99
CA ARG A 40 8.07 -22.03 -13.68
C ARG A 40 9.02 -20.92 -13.26
N GLU A 41 9.49 -20.94 -12.01
CA GLU A 41 10.51 -20.01 -11.54
C GLU A 41 11.85 -20.24 -12.27
N GLU A 42 12.26 -21.50 -12.44
CA GLU A 42 13.46 -21.88 -13.22
C GLU A 42 13.34 -21.48 -14.70
N GLU A 43 12.16 -21.61 -15.29
CA GLU A 43 11.86 -21.22 -16.67
C GLU A 43 11.64 -19.69 -16.84
N ALA A 44 11.67 -18.91 -15.75
CA ALA A 44 11.34 -17.48 -15.72
C ALA A 44 9.92 -17.14 -16.24
N GLU A 45 8.98 -18.08 -16.13
CA GLU A 45 7.58 -17.98 -16.57
C GLU A 45 6.60 -17.89 -15.38
N MET A 46 6.95 -17.08 -14.39
CA MET A 46 6.13 -16.93 -13.19
C MET A 46 4.79 -16.27 -13.49
N THR A 47 3.71 -16.94 -13.09
CA THR A 47 2.33 -16.46 -13.27
C THR A 47 1.56 -16.56 -11.94
N PRO A 48 0.64 -15.61 -11.67
CA PRO A 48 -0.12 -15.60 -10.41
C PRO A 48 -1.15 -16.75 -10.33
N MET A 49 -1.35 -17.48 -11.44
CA MET A 49 -2.18 -18.67 -11.54
C MET A 49 -1.37 -19.80 -12.16
N VAL A 50 -1.45 -20.99 -11.57
CA VAL A 50 -0.88 -22.23 -12.12
C VAL A 50 -1.97 -23.29 -12.23
N THR A 51 -1.75 -24.31 -13.06
CA THR A 51 -2.77 -25.30 -13.41
C THR A 51 -2.19 -26.71 -13.41
N HIS A 52 -2.94 -27.67 -12.85
CA HIS A 52 -2.63 -29.09 -12.88
C HIS A 52 -3.89 -29.87 -13.28
N GLY A 53 -3.88 -30.49 -14.46
CA GLY A 53 -5.08 -31.17 -15.00
C GLY A 53 -6.29 -30.22 -15.06
N SER A 54 -7.34 -30.56 -14.31
CA SER A 54 -8.56 -29.74 -14.16
C SER A 54 -8.53 -28.75 -12.99
N SER A 55 -7.47 -28.74 -12.19
CA SER A 55 -7.32 -27.92 -10.99
C SER A 55 -6.55 -26.64 -11.32
N HIS A 56 -7.07 -25.50 -10.89
CA HIS A 56 -6.43 -24.19 -11.00
C HIS A 56 -6.07 -23.67 -9.61
N PHE A 57 -4.84 -23.18 -9.46
CA PHE A 57 -4.31 -22.61 -8.22
C PHE A 57 -4.05 -21.12 -8.44
N LEU A 58 -4.83 -20.28 -7.78
CA LEU A 58 -4.64 -18.83 -7.74
C LEU A 58 -3.91 -18.52 -6.43
N TRP A 59 -2.73 -17.92 -6.52
CA TRP A 59 -1.88 -17.78 -5.34
C TRP A 59 -1.30 -16.38 -5.20
N ILE A 60 -1.03 -16.01 -3.96
CA ILE A 60 -0.24 -14.83 -3.60
C ILE A 60 0.78 -15.21 -2.54
N LYS A 61 1.90 -14.50 -2.52
CA LYS A 61 2.93 -14.62 -1.49
C LYS A 61 2.84 -13.45 -0.52
N HIS A 62 2.82 -13.73 0.77
CA HIS A 62 2.86 -12.72 1.83
C HIS A 62 3.88 -13.11 2.87
N SER A 63 4.93 -12.31 3.05
CA SER A 63 6.05 -12.64 3.93
C SER A 63 6.60 -14.05 3.61
N ASN A 64 6.62 -14.95 4.59
CA ASN A 64 7.00 -16.36 4.49
C ASN A 64 5.83 -17.33 4.21
N LEU A 65 4.69 -16.83 3.73
CA LEU A 65 3.49 -17.61 3.47
C LEU A 65 3.07 -17.59 2.00
N TYR A 66 2.52 -18.70 1.53
CA TYR A 66 1.71 -18.75 0.31
C TYR A 66 0.25 -18.90 0.67
N LEU A 67 -0.60 -18.02 0.16
CA LEU A 67 -2.05 -18.20 0.22
C LEU A 67 -2.50 -18.69 -1.14
N VAL A 68 -3.10 -19.88 -1.18
CA VAL A 68 -3.48 -20.57 -2.42
C VAL A 68 -4.98 -20.87 -2.39
N ALA A 69 -5.70 -20.31 -3.36
CA ALA A 69 -7.09 -20.65 -3.63
C ALA A 69 -7.16 -21.66 -4.78
N MET A 70 -7.85 -22.78 -4.53
CA MET A 70 -8.06 -23.84 -5.51
C MET A 70 -9.47 -23.78 -6.11
N THR A 71 -9.57 -24.00 -7.42
CA THR A 71 -10.86 -24.10 -8.13
C THR A 71 -10.75 -25.06 -9.33
N LYS A 72 -11.85 -25.75 -9.66
CA LYS A 72 -11.99 -26.54 -10.91
C LYS A 72 -12.82 -25.85 -11.99
N LYS A 73 -13.49 -24.76 -11.63
CA LYS A 73 -14.43 -24.05 -12.51
C LYS A 73 -13.80 -22.76 -13.02
N ASN A 74 -14.41 -22.19 -14.05
CA ASN A 74 -14.14 -20.82 -14.49
C ASN A 74 -14.62 -19.83 -13.41
N ALA A 75 -13.78 -19.60 -12.40
CA ALA A 75 -14.03 -18.70 -11.30
C ALA A 75 -13.65 -17.27 -11.68
N ASN A 76 -14.30 -16.29 -11.04
CA ASN A 76 -13.89 -14.90 -11.17
C ASN A 76 -12.55 -14.70 -10.43
N ALA A 77 -11.44 -14.70 -11.18
CA ALA A 77 -10.10 -14.55 -10.63
C ALA A 77 -9.92 -13.25 -9.83
N ALA A 78 -10.52 -12.14 -10.28
CA ALA A 78 -10.44 -10.85 -9.59
C ALA A 78 -11.08 -10.92 -8.19
N LEU A 79 -12.22 -11.61 -8.07
CA LEU A 79 -12.87 -11.85 -6.77
C LEU A 79 -11.98 -12.68 -5.84
N VAL A 80 -11.35 -13.73 -6.37
CA VAL A 80 -10.44 -14.59 -5.59
C VAL A 80 -9.23 -13.80 -5.10
N TYR A 81 -8.53 -13.06 -5.98
CA TYR A 81 -7.37 -12.25 -5.54
C TYR A 81 -7.78 -11.15 -4.56
N SER A 82 -8.88 -10.45 -4.82
CA SER A 82 -9.37 -9.42 -3.89
C SER A 82 -9.67 -10.02 -2.52
N PHE A 83 -10.24 -11.23 -2.47
CA PHE A 83 -10.47 -11.95 -1.22
C PHE A 83 -9.16 -12.39 -0.55
N LEU A 84 -8.18 -12.93 -1.30
CA LEU A 84 -6.88 -13.33 -0.75
C LEU A 84 -6.11 -12.15 -0.13
N TYR A 85 -6.17 -10.96 -0.72
CA TYR A 85 -5.62 -9.77 -0.09
C TYR A 85 -6.43 -9.31 1.12
N LYS A 86 -7.76 -9.43 1.07
CA LYS A 86 -8.65 -9.05 2.18
C LYS A 86 -8.47 -9.96 3.40
N ILE A 87 -8.30 -11.28 3.22
CA ILE A 87 -8.07 -12.19 4.34
C ILE A 87 -6.70 -11.94 5.01
N ILE A 88 -5.66 -11.59 4.24
CA ILE A 88 -4.38 -11.11 4.80
C ILE A 88 -4.62 -9.87 5.66
N GLN A 89 -5.40 -8.91 5.17
CA GLN A 89 -5.71 -7.70 5.93
C GLN A 89 -6.43 -8.05 7.24
N VAL A 90 -7.45 -8.91 7.20
CA VAL A 90 -8.17 -9.37 8.40
C VAL A 90 -7.20 -10.02 9.40
N PHE A 91 -6.35 -10.96 8.96
CA PHE A 91 -5.37 -11.59 9.85
C PHE A 91 -4.36 -10.60 10.42
N LYS A 92 -3.87 -9.63 9.64
CA LYS A 92 -2.96 -8.59 10.16
C LYS A 92 -3.65 -7.70 11.19
N GLU A 93 -4.94 -7.42 11.06
CA GLU A 93 -5.67 -6.63 12.05
C GLU A 93 -5.93 -7.41 13.35
N TYR A 94 -6.00 -8.74 13.29
CA TYR A 94 -6.08 -9.61 14.47
C TYR A 94 -4.71 -9.87 15.13
N PHE A 95 -3.67 -10.16 14.34
CA PHE A 95 -2.38 -10.66 14.85
C PHE A 95 -1.24 -9.63 14.78
N LYS A 96 -1.49 -8.44 14.21
CA LYS A 96 -0.52 -7.37 13.88
C LYS A 96 0.43 -7.74 12.74
N GLU A 97 1.10 -8.87 12.88
CA GLU A 97 1.98 -9.47 11.88
C GLU A 97 1.41 -10.82 11.43
N LEU A 98 1.63 -11.16 10.16
CA LEU A 98 1.12 -12.39 9.57
C LEU A 98 2.29 -13.20 9.03
N GLU A 99 2.70 -14.17 9.83
CA GLU A 99 3.80 -15.10 9.55
C GLU A 99 3.40 -16.54 9.89
N GLU A 100 4.29 -17.49 9.61
CA GLU A 100 4.11 -18.91 9.93
C GLU A 100 3.77 -19.16 11.42
N GLU A 101 4.43 -18.46 12.34
CA GLU A 101 4.19 -18.56 13.79
C GLU A 101 2.79 -18.04 14.16
N SER A 102 2.36 -16.92 13.57
CA SER A 102 1.03 -16.34 13.79
C SER A 102 -0.09 -17.34 13.48
N ILE A 103 0.04 -18.11 12.39
CA ILE A 103 -0.95 -19.12 11.99
C ILE A 103 -0.94 -20.32 12.95
N ARG A 104 0.25 -20.78 13.38
CA ARG A 104 0.36 -21.94 14.28
C ARG A 104 -0.17 -21.65 15.68
N ASP A 105 0.17 -20.48 16.23
CA ASP A 105 -0.20 -20.12 17.60
C ASP A 105 -1.68 -19.75 17.72
N ASN A 106 -2.30 -19.27 16.64
CA ASN A 106 -3.70 -18.81 16.62
C ASN A 106 -4.62 -19.71 15.77
N PHE A 107 -4.27 -20.98 15.59
CA PHE A 107 -4.96 -21.91 14.68
C PHE A 107 -6.48 -21.94 14.87
N VAL A 108 -6.98 -21.91 16.11
CA VAL A 108 -8.43 -21.89 16.42
C VAL A 108 -9.09 -20.65 15.84
N THR A 109 -8.58 -19.45 16.17
CA THR A 109 -9.12 -18.18 15.65
C THR A 109 -9.01 -18.10 14.14
N VAL A 110 -7.94 -18.63 13.53
CA VAL A 110 -7.81 -18.67 12.06
C VAL A 110 -8.91 -19.53 11.44
N TYR A 111 -9.25 -20.70 12.01
CA TYR A 111 -10.37 -21.51 11.50
C TYR A 111 -11.71 -20.81 11.64
N GLU A 112 -11.99 -20.20 12.79
CA GLU A 112 -13.23 -19.43 13.01
C GLU A 112 -13.35 -18.28 12.01
N LEU A 113 -12.26 -17.54 11.80
CA LEU A 113 -12.21 -16.49 10.80
C LEU A 113 -12.44 -17.03 9.40
N MET A 114 -11.74 -18.10 8.99
CA MET A 114 -11.89 -18.70 7.66
C MET A 114 -13.32 -19.21 7.40
N ASP A 115 -14.02 -19.68 8.42
CA ASP A 115 -15.41 -20.13 8.33
C ASP A 115 -16.39 -18.95 8.17
N GLU A 116 -16.16 -17.86 8.91
CA GLU A 116 -17.04 -16.69 8.89
C GLU A 116 -16.84 -15.81 7.64
N VAL A 117 -15.61 -15.67 7.14
CA VAL A 117 -15.32 -14.76 6.02
C VAL A 117 -15.79 -15.28 4.66
N MET A 118 -16.05 -16.59 4.54
CA MET A 118 -16.42 -17.21 3.28
C MET A 118 -17.30 -18.43 3.53
N ASP A 119 -18.44 -18.49 2.85
CA ASP A 119 -19.32 -19.65 2.85
C ASP A 119 -19.51 -20.15 1.41
N PHE A 120 -19.34 -21.46 1.21
CA PHE A 120 -19.46 -22.14 -0.09
C PHE A 120 -18.73 -21.43 -1.25
N GLY A 121 -17.56 -20.84 -0.96
CA GLY A 121 -16.74 -20.11 -1.93
C GLY A 121 -17.23 -18.70 -2.26
N PHE A 122 -18.18 -18.15 -1.51
CA PHE A 122 -18.65 -16.77 -1.60
C PHE A 122 -18.17 -15.99 -0.36
N PRO A 123 -17.36 -14.93 -0.53
CA PRO A 123 -17.01 -14.04 0.57
C PRO A 123 -18.26 -13.47 1.25
N GLN A 124 -18.28 -13.52 2.59
CA GLN A 124 -19.35 -13.01 3.44
C GLN A 124 -18.85 -11.76 4.20
N THR A 125 -18.77 -11.82 5.52
CA THR A 125 -18.32 -10.73 6.38
C THR A 125 -16.80 -10.66 6.38
N THR A 126 -16.23 -9.57 5.84
CA THR A 126 -14.77 -9.39 5.80
C THR A 126 -14.29 -8.16 6.57
N ASP A 127 -15.18 -7.46 7.26
CA ASP A 127 -14.84 -6.31 8.09
C ASP A 127 -14.37 -6.78 9.48
N SER A 128 -13.05 -6.89 9.62
CA SER A 128 -12.31 -7.24 10.84
C SER A 128 -12.85 -6.60 12.13
N LYS A 129 -13.15 -5.30 12.13
CA LYS A 129 -13.67 -4.59 13.32
C LYS A 129 -15.03 -5.12 13.76
N ILE A 130 -15.85 -5.58 12.82
CA ILE A 130 -17.14 -6.21 13.12
C ILE A 130 -16.94 -7.67 13.52
N LEU A 131 -16.06 -8.39 12.82
CA LEU A 131 -15.68 -9.76 13.18
C LEU A 131 -15.16 -9.84 14.64
N GLN A 132 -14.41 -8.83 15.08
CA GLN A 132 -13.84 -8.76 16.43
C GLN A 132 -14.90 -8.65 17.55
N GLU A 133 -16.14 -8.31 17.23
CA GLU A 133 -17.22 -8.24 18.22
C GLU A 133 -17.71 -9.63 18.66
N TYR A 134 -17.54 -10.66 17.83
CA TYR A 134 -18.04 -12.02 18.10
C TYR A 134 -17.03 -13.14 17.86
N ILE A 135 -15.95 -12.90 17.13
CA ILE A 135 -14.78 -13.78 17.02
C ILE A 135 -13.65 -13.14 17.82
N THR A 136 -13.50 -13.54 19.08
CA THR A 136 -12.57 -12.94 20.03
C THR A 136 -11.37 -13.85 20.31
N GLN A 137 -10.18 -13.26 20.48
CA GLN A 137 -8.97 -14.02 20.87
C GLN A 137 -8.97 -14.40 22.35
N GLN A 138 -9.76 -13.71 23.18
CA GLN A 138 -9.88 -14.00 24.60
C GLN A 138 -11.00 -15.00 24.82
N GLY A 139 -10.65 -16.19 25.31
CA GLY A 139 -11.62 -17.19 25.71
C GLY A 139 -12.58 -16.63 26.75
N HIS A 140 -13.82 -16.35 26.35
CA HIS A 140 -14.88 -16.11 27.31
C HIS A 140 -15.03 -17.39 28.14
N LYS A 141 -14.85 -17.29 29.46
CA LYS A 141 -15.34 -18.33 30.38
C LYS A 141 -16.80 -18.60 30.00
N LEU A 142 -17.13 -19.88 29.83
CA LEU A 142 -18.41 -20.47 29.41
C LEU A 142 -19.64 -20.12 30.27
N GLU A 143 -19.71 -18.94 30.89
CA GLU A 143 -20.85 -18.49 31.69
C GLU A 143 -21.90 -17.72 30.87
N ILE A 144 -21.53 -17.24 29.68
CA ILE A 144 -22.42 -16.57 28.74
C ILE A 144 -22.23 -17.29 27.41
N GLY A 145 -23.30 -17.84 26.82
CA GLY A 145 -23.23 -18.55 25.54
C GLY A 145 -22.55 -17.71 24.45
N ALA A 146 -22.14 -18.38 23.35
CA ALA A 146 -21.44 -17.72 22.25
C ALA A 146 -22.11 -16.38 21.88
N PRO A 147 -21.33 -15.28 21.75
CA PRO A 147 -21.88 -13.97 21.44
C PRO A 147 -22.71 -14.06 20.16
N ARG A 148 -23.94 -13.52 20.18
CA ARG A 148 -24.78 -13.48 18.99
C ARG A 148 -24.15 -12.56 17.96
N PRO A 149 -24.20 -12.89 16.65
CA PRO A 149 -23.74 -11.99 15.61
C PRO A 149 -24.36 -10.59 15.74
N PRO A 150 -23.57 -9.51 15.65
CA PRO A 150 -24.08 -8.15 15.69
C PRO A 150 -25.08 -7.90 14.57
N ALA A 151 -26.10 -7.07 14.83
CA ALA A 151 -27.03 -6.64 13.78
C ALA A 151 -26.32 -5.91 12.63
N THR A 152 -25.14 -5.34 12.88
CA THR A 152 -24.28 -4.72 11.87
C THR A 152 -23.96 -5.68 10.72
N VAL A 153 -23.82 -6.98 10.97
CA VAL A 153 -23.52 -7.99 9.94
C VAL A 153 -24.63 -8.07 8.89
N THR A 154 -25.89 -7.86 9.28
CA THR A 154 -27.06 -7.95 8.39
C THR A 154 -27.61 -6.59 7.95
N ASN A 155 -27.09 -5.50 8.52
CA ASN A 155 -27.51 -4.13 8.20
C ASN A 155 -26.90 -3.63 6.88
N ALA A 156 -27.58 -2.66 6.25
CA ALA A 156 -27.05 -1.97 5.07
C ALA A 156 -25.76 -1.16 5.36
N VAL A 157 -25.51 -0.83 6.63
CA VAL A 157 -24.25 -0.26 7.11
C VAL A 157 -23.51 -1.37 7.85
N SER A 158 -22.64 -2.07 7.13
CA SER A 158 -21.94 -3.27 7.63
C SER A 158 -20.57 -3.00 8.24
N TRP A 159 -20.16 -1.73 8.35
CA TRP A 159 -18.80 -1.33 8.75
C TRP A 159 -18.77 -0.46 10.01
N ARG A 160 -19.92 -0.20 10.64
CA ARG A 160 -20.03 0.61 11.85
C ARG A 160 -21.19 0.14 12.72
N SER A 161 -20.89 -0.24 13.95
CA SER A 161 -21.89 -0.66 14.94
C SER A 161 -22.55 0.52 15.63
N GLU A 162 -23.81 0.34 16.02
CA GLU A 162 -24.55 1.33 16.80
C GLU A 162 -24.05 1.40 18.25
N GLY A 163 -24.28 2.54 18.92
CA GLY A 163 -23.98 2.68 20.35
C GLY A 163 -22.54 3.07 20.70
N ILE A 164 -21.66 3.27 19.71
CA ILE A 164 -20.31 3.80 19.90
C ILE A 164 -20.38 5.15 20.62
N LYS A 165 -19.59 5.34 21.68
CA LYS A 165 -19.56 6.57 22.48
C LYS A 165 -18.13 6.94 22.84
N TYR A 166 -17.81 8.21 22.61
CA TYR A 166 -16.55 8.81 23.03
C TYR A 166 -16.81 10.01 23.93
N ARG A 167 -15.85 10.26 24.84
CA ARG A 167 -15.85 11.47 25.67
C ARG A 167 -15.58 12.74 24.87
N LYS A 168 -14.77 12.62 23.82
CA LYS A 168 -14.43 13.68 22.86
C LYS A 168 -14.67 13.17 21.46
N ASN A 169 -15.32 13.98 20.63
CA ASN A 169 -15.61 13.65 19.25
C ASN A 169 -14.63 14.36 18.33
N GLU A 170 -13.74 13.62 17.70
CA GLU A 170 -12.64 14.14 16.87
C GLU A 170 -12.52 13.32 15.59
N VAL A 171 -12.12 13.99 14.50
CA VAL A 171 -11.82 13.33 13.23
C VAL A 171 -10.47 13.81 12.76
N PHE A 172 -9.53 12.91 12.56
CA PHE A 172 -8.23 13.23 11.95
C PHE A 172 -8.23 12.76 10.50
N MET A 173 -7.74 13.61 9.61
CA MET A 173 -7.66 13.33 8.18
C MET A 173 -6.23 13.52 7.69
N ASP A 174 -5.69 12.47 7.11
CA ASP A 174 -4.39 12.45 6.49
C ASP A 174 -4.56 12.41 4.98
N VAL A 175 -4.21 13.51 4.32
CA VAL A 175 -4.14 13.57 2.86
C VAL A 175 -2.70 13.28 2.46
N ILE A 176 -2.45 12.06 1.99
CA ILE A 176 -1.12 11.55 1.66
C ILE A 176 -1.01 11.46 0.14
N GLU A 177 -0.02 12.11 -0.46
CA GLU A 177 0.28 12.02 -1.89
C GLU A 177 1.59 11.28 -2.12
N SER A 178 1.53 10.14 -2.82
CA SER A 178 2.71 9.45 -3.33
C SER A 178 3.01 9.92 -4.75
N VAL A 179 4.21 10.47 -4.97
CA VAL A 179 4.66 10.92 -6.28
C VAL A 179 5.42 9.79 -6.95
N ASN A 180 4.89 9.28 -8.06
CA ASN A 180 5.57 8.33 -8.93
C ASN A 180 6.19 9.10 -10.09
N LEU A 181 7.48 8.92 -10.29
CA LEU A 181 8.26 9.65 -11.29
C LEU A 181 9.25 8.70 -11.95
N LEU A 182 9.28 8.70 -13.27
CA LEU A 182 10.32 8.02 -14.05
C LEU A 182 11.02 9.04 -14.93
N VAL A 183 12.31 9.26 -14.70
CA VAL A 183 13.15 10.13 -15.52
C VAL A 183 14.09 9.27 -16.36
N ASN A 184 14.20 9.58 -17.65
CA ASN A 184 15.19 8.93 -18.51
C ASN A 184 16.60 9.47 -18.26
N ALA A 185 17.60 8.82 -18.87
CA ALA A 185 18.99 9.18 -18.67
C ALA A 185 19.39 10.54 -19.31
N ASN A 186 18.56 11.07 -20.22
CA ASN A 186 18.71 12.43 -20.77
C ASN A 186 18.08 13.51 -19.88
N GLY A 187 17.42 13.13 -18.79
CA GLY A 187 16.76 14.04 -17.86
C GLY A 187 15.31 14.40 -18.20
N ASN A 188 14.70 13.74 -19.20
CA ASN A 188 13.30 13.94 -19.54
C ASN A 188 12.41 13.06 -18.64
N VAL A 189 11.31 13.64 -18.15
CA VAL A 189 10.29 12.91 -17.40
C VAL A 189 9.47 12.04 -18.37
N LEU A 190 9.54 10.73 -18.21
CA LEU A 190 8.78 9.74 -19.00
C LEU A 190 7.42 9.44 -18.38
N ARG A 191 7.35 9.32 -17.05
CA ARG A 191 6.11 9.09 -16.30
C ARG A 191 6.09 10.00 -15.09
N SER A 192 4.94 10.61 -14.86
CA SER A 192 4.67 11.45 -13.69
C SER A 192 3.21 11.27 -13.33
N GLU A 193 2.96 10.61 -12.22
CA GLU A 193 1.61 10.45 -11.68
C GLU A 193 1.67 10.70 -10.18
N ILE A 194 0.58 11.24 -9.64
CA ILE A 194 0.41 11.37 -8.20
C ILE A 194 -0.74 10.45 -7.82
N VAL A 195 -0.44 9.52 -6.92
CA VAL A 195 -1.41 8.63 -6.30
C VAL A 195 -1.63 9.15 -4.89
N GLY A 196 -2.80 9.72 -4.65
CA GLY A 196 -3.17 10.24 -3.36
C GLY A 196 -4.14 9.34 -2.62
N THR A 197 -4.06 9.36 -1.30
CA THR A 197 -4.94 8.62 -0.40
C THR A 197 -5.40 9.55 0.71
N ILE A 198 -6.69 9.51 1.04
CA ILE A 198 -7.26 10.18 2.21
C ILE A 198 -7.56 9.12 3.25
N LYS A 199 -6.76 9.10 4.32
CA LYS A 199 -6.98 8.25 5.49
C LYS A 199 -7.69 9.04 6.57
N LEU A 200 -8.62 8.40 7.26
CA LEU A 200 -9.34 8.96 8.38
C LEU A 200 -9.00 8.18 9.65
N ASN A 201 -8.90 8.88 10.77
CA ASN A 201 -9.03 8.30 12.10
C ASN A 201 -10.26 8.95 12.76
N VAL A 202 -11.34 8.19 12.86
CA VAL A 202 -12.66 8.68 13.27
C VAL A 202 -12.94 8.26 14.70
N VAL A 203 -13.02 9.24 15.59
CA VAL A 203 -13.36 9.06 17.01
C VAL A 203 -14.67 9.79 17.24
N LEU A 204 -15.78 9.22 16.78
CA LEU A 204 -17.11 9.84 16.82
C LEU A 204 -18.13 8.94 17.51
N SER A 205 -19.04 9.56 18.26
CA SER A 205 -20.15 8.85 18.92
C SER A 205 -21.32 8.64 17.95
N GLY A 206 -22.10 7.59 18.13
CA GLY A 206 -23.32 7.35 17.34
C GLY A 206 -23.04 6.90 15.90
N MET A 207 -23.91 7.31 14.97
CA MET A 207 -23.92 6.91 13.56
C MET A 207 -23.90 8.15 12.66
N PRO A 208 -22.78 8.92 12.66
CA PRO A 208 -22.75 10.23 12.03
C PRO A 208 -22.69 10.12 10.51
N GLU A 209 -23.45 10.95 9.80
CA GLU A 209 -23.29 11.17 8.36
C GLU A 209 -22.25 12.28 8.15
N LEU A 210 -21.12 11.92 7.53
CA LEU A 210 -20.07 12.85 7.14
C LEU A 210 -20.26 13.28 5.69
N ARG A 211 -19.92 14.54 5.40
CA ARG A 211 -19.81 15.07 4.04
C ARG A 211 -18.48 15.79 3.85
N LEU A 212 -17.68 15.30 2.93
CA LEU A 212 -16.37 15.84 2.59
C LEU A 212 -16.49 16.73 1.34
N GLY A 213 -15.98 17.96 1.43
CA GLY A 213 -15.85 18.87 0.30
C GLY A 213 -14.39 19.07 -0.09
N LEU A 214 -14.05 18.77 -1.34
CA LEU A 214 -12.72 19.02 -1.93
C LEU A 214 -12.79 20.19 -2.93
N ASN A 215 -11.63 20.69 -3.35
CA ASN A 215 -11.52 21.62 -4.48
C ASN A 215 -11.54 20.89 -5.85
N ASP A 216 -12.49 19.96 -6.01
CA ASP A 216 -12.67 19.18 -7.25
C ASP A 216 -13.07 20.11 -8.41
N LYS A 217 -12.34 20.01 -9.53
CA LYS A 217 -12.58 20.79 -10.74
C LYS A 217 -14.00 20.62 -11.27
N VAL A 218 -14.49 19.38 -11.33
CA VAL A 218 -15.83 19.06 -11.87
C VAL A 218 -16.92 19.72 -11.02
N LEU A 219 -16.80 19.64 -9.69
CA LEU A 219 -17.73 20.30 -8.77
C LEU A 219 -17.73 21.83 -8.94
N PHE A 220 -16.55 22.41 -9.17
CA PHE A 220 -16.41 23.86 -9.34
C PHE A 220 -16.93 24.36 -10.68
N GLU A 221 -16.82 23.57 -11.75
CA GLU A 221 -17.44 23.83 -13.05
C GLU A 221 -18.97 23.84 -12.92
N ILE A 222 -19.56 22.81 -12.27
CA ILE A 222 -21.01 22.74 -12.02
C ILE A 222 -21.52 23.93 -11.20
N THR A 223 -20.73 24.41 -10.23
CA THR A 223 -21.12 25.51 -9.34
C THR A 223 -20.70 26.91 -9.81
N GLY A 224 -20.10 27.03 -11.01
CA GLY A 224 -19.73 28.31 -11.63
C GLY A 224 -18.55 29.04 -10.95
N ARG A 225 -17.60 28.31 -10.33
CA ARG A 225 -16.49 28.87 -9.53
C ARG A 225 -15.10 28.73 -10.20
N GLU A 226 -15.00 28.99 -11.50
CA GLU A 226 -13.79 28.72 -12.31
C GLU A 226 -12.50 29.44 -11.87
N LYS A 227 -12.59 30.58 -11.17
CA LYS A 227 -11.39 31.41 -10.85
C LYS A 227 -10.52 30.90 -9.69
N SER A 228 -10.81 29.74 -9.13
CA SER A 228 -10.12 29.22 -7.95
C SER A 228 -9.24 28.02 -8.28
N LYS A 229 -8.21 27.77 -7.46
CA LYS A 229 -7.30 26.63 -7.67
C LYS A 229 -8.05 25.32 -7.45
N THR A 230 -8.34 24.62 -8.53
CA THR A 230 -9.01 23.31 -8.53
C THR A 230 -8.01 22.18 -8.77
N VAL A 231 -8.44 20.95 -8.45
CA VAL A 231 -7.74 19.72 -8.79
C VAL A 231 -8.63 18.87 -9.68
N GLU A 232 -8.04 18.39 -10.77
CA GLU A 232 -8.66 17.43 -11.67
C GLU A 232 -8.28 16.02 -11.23
N LEU A 233 -9.28 15.28 -10.72
CA LEU A 233 -9.12 13.90 -10.29
C LEU A 233 -9.48 13.00 -11.47
N GLU A 234 -8.52 12.27 -12.03
CA GLU A 234 -8.78 11.39 -13.18
C GLU A 234 -9.53 10.12 -12.78
N ASP A 235 -9.04 9.48 -11.71
CA ASP A 235 -9.62 8.27 -11.16
C ASP A 235 -9.75 8.44 -9.66
N VAL A 236 -10.89 8.01 -9.12
CA VAL A 236 -11.20 8.06 -7.70
C VAL A 236 -11.82 6.75 -7.28
N LYS A 237 -11.22 6.11 -6.29
CA LYS A 237 -11.72 4.89 -5.66
C LYS A 237 -12.16 5.24 -4.25
N PHE A 238 -13.37 4.82 -3.89
CA PHE A 238 -13.93 5.09 -2.58
C PHE A 238 -14.03 3.82 -1.74
N HIS A 239 -13.98 4.01 -0.43
CA HIS A 239 -14.42 3.00 0.52
C HIS A 239 -15.91 2.72 0.34
N GLN A 240 -16.35 1.50 0.69
CA GLN A 240 -17.75 1.06 0.62
C GLN A 240 -18.73 1.97 1.38
N CYS A 241 -18.22 2.78 2.32
CA CYS A 241 -19.03 3.68 3.11
C CYS A 241 -19.54 4.92 2.36
N VAL A 242 -18.95 5.22 1.20
CA VAL A 242 -19.31 6.36 0.37
C VAL A 242 -20.49 6.03 -0.53
N ARG A 243 -21.48 6.91 -0.51
CA ARG A 243 -22.67 6.80 -1.37
C ARG A 243 -22.34 7.23 -2.79
N LEU A 244 -21.88 6.28 -3.61
CA LEU A 244 -21.48 6.52 -5.01
C LEU A 244 -22.57 7.21 -5.84
N SER A 245 -23.85 6.87 -5.62
CA SER A 245 -24.97 7.51 -6.32
C SER A 245 -25.09 9.00 -6.05
N ARG A 246 -24.71 9.49 -4.86
CA ARG A 246 -24.65 10.93 -4.57
C ARG A 246 -23.45 11.58 -5.26
N PHE A 247 -22.29 10.94 -5.18
CA PHE A 247 -21.09 11.44 -5.83
C PHE A 247 -21.24 11.57 -7.36
N GLU A 248 -21.91 10.63 -8.01
CA GLU A 248 -22.17 10.69 -9.46
C GLU A 248 -23.06 11.90 -9.84
N ASN A 249 -24.05 12.22 -9.00
CA ASN A 249 -25.03 13.27 -9.29
C ASN A 249 -24.49 14.69 -9.06
N ASP A 250 -23.85 14.93 -7.91
CA ASP A 250 -23.48 16.28 -7.48
C ASP A 250 -22.04 16.39 -6.95
N ARG A 251 -21.22 15.34 -7.15
CA ARG A 251 -19.83 15.24 -6.66
C ARG A 251 -19.70 15.35 -5.14
N THR A 252 -20.79 15.13 -4.38
CA THR A 252 -20.77 15.13 -2.91
C THR A 252 -20.27 13.79 -2.37
N ILE A 253 -19.15 13.82 -1.65
CA ILE A 253 -18.63 12.67 -0.92
C ILE A 253 -19.39 12.57 0.41
N SER A 254 -20.42 11.73 0.47
CA SER A 254 -21.27 11.51 1.64
C SER A 254 -21.16 10.08 2.14
N PHE A 255 -20.88 9.88 3.43
CA PHE A 255 -20.60 8.56 4.00
C PHE A 255 -20.90 8.48 5.50
N ILE A 256 -21.09 7.27 6.01
CA ILE A 256 -21.04 6.98 7.46
C ILE A 256 -19.70 6.30 7.70
N PRO A 257 -18.72 6.91 8.41
CA PRO A 257 -17.38 6.37 8.52
C PRO A 257 -17.32 5.09 9.36
N PRO A 258 -16.47 4.11 9.03
CA PRO A 258 -16.04 3.11 10.00
C PRO A 258 -15.42 3.79 11.23
N ASP A 259 -15.47 3.10 12.36
CA ASP A 259 -14.89 3.60 13.60
C ASP A 259 -13.35 3.45 13.61
N GLY A 260 -12.61 4.43 14.12
CA GLY A 260 -11.14 4.42 14.14
C GLY A 260 -10.49 4.65 12.76
N GLU A 261 -9.34 4.01 12.53
CA GLU A 261 -8.55 4.20 11.30
C GLU A 261 -9.16 3.50 10.08
N SER A 262 -9.28 4.20 8.96
CA SER A 262 -9.73 3.66 7.67
C SER A 262 -9.24 4.50 6.49
N GLU A 263 -9.09 3.90 5.31
CA GLU A 263 -8.89 4.64 4.06
C GLU A 263 -10.26 5.01 3.50
N LEU A 264 -10.55 6.31 3.34
CA LEU A 264 -11.81 6.79 2.78
C LEU A 264 -11.81 6.72 1.25
N MET A 265 -10.73 7.19 0.64
CA MET A 265 -10.60 7.24 -0.81
C MET A 265 -9.14 7.26 -1.24
N SER A 266 -8.90 6.74 -2.44
CA SER A 266 -7.68 6.96 -3.21
C SER A 266 -8.02 7.67 -4.52
N TYR A 267 -7.11 8.49 -5.00
CA TYR A 267 -7.26 9.25 -6.23
C TYR A 267 -5.96 9.26 -7.02
N ARG A 268 -6.08 9.38 -8.34
CA ARG A 268 -4.94 9.44 -9.25
C ARG A 268 -5.06 10.65 -10.15
N LEU A 269 -3.93 11.29 -10.43
CA LEU A 269 -3.81 12.40 -11.36
C LEU A 269 -2.53 12.27 -12.19
N ASN A 270 -2.62 12.37 -13.52
CA ASN A 270 -1.44 12.42 -14.40
C ASN A 270 -1.04 13.87 -14.65
N THR A 271 -0.60 14.53 -13.59
CA THR A 271 -0.01 15.86 -13.73
C THR A 271 1.48 15.70 -13.96
N THR A 272 2.00 16.33 -15.02
CA THR A 272 3.45 16.47 -15.21
C THR A 272 3.99 17.44 -14.17
N VAL A 273 4.59 16.90 -13.11
CA VAL A 273 5.18 17.70 -12.04
C VAL A 273 6.69 17.76 -12.22
N LYS A 274 7.27 18.92 -11.89
CA LYS A 274 8.72 19.01 -11.80
C LYS A 274 9.20 18.09 -10.66
N PRO A 275 10.27 17.31 -10.86
CA PRO A 275 10.80 16.40 -9.84
C PRO A 275 11.10 17.18 -8.55
N LEU A 276 10.42 16.84 -7.45
CA LEU A 276 10.60 17.54 -6.16
C LEU A 276 12.04 17.43 -5.67
N ILE A 277 12.66 16.26 -5.81
CA ILE A 277 14.08 16.07 -5.57
C ILE A 277 14.71 15.62 -6.89
N TRP A 278 15.47 16.50 -7.50
CA TRP A 278 16.19 16.22 -8.73
C TRP A 278 17.56 15.64 -8.42
N ILE A 279 17.91 14.53 -9.06
CA ILE A 279 19.22 13.89 -8.90
C ILE A 279 19.96 13.96 -10.23
N GLU A 280 21.16 14.52 -10.19
CA GLU A 280 22.14 14.45 -11.26
C GLU A 280 23.24 13.50 -10.81
N SER A 281 23.51 12.47 -11.59
CA SER A 281 24.57 11.51 -11.31
C SER A 281 25.51 11.40 -12.49
N VAL A 282 26.80 11.44 -12.21
CA VAL A 282 27.87 11.17 -13.16
C VAL A 282 28.68 10.00 -12.63
N ILE A 283 28.73 8.92 -13.41
CA ILE A 283 29.46 7.69 -13.09
C ILE A 283 30.66 7.63 -14.04
N GLU A 284 31.86 7.76 -13.47
CA GLU A 284 33.13 7.66 -14.19
C GLU A 284 33.75 6.29 -13.86
N LYS A 285 33.61 5.32 -14.78
CA LYS A 285 34.21 3.98 -14.66
C LYS A 285 35.59 3.98 -15.32
N PHE A 286 36.62 3.67 -14.53
CA PHE A 286 37.98 3.42 -15.01
C PHE A 286 38.21 1.91 -14.99
N SER A 287 38.18 1.29 -16.17
CA SER A 287 38.30 -0.16 -16.32
C SER A 287 39.50 -0.71 -15.55
N HIS A 288 39.29 -1.84 -14.85
CA HIS A 288 40.31 -2.55 -14.07
C HIS A 288 40.95 -1.74 -12.92
N SER A 289 40.33 -0.64 -12.49
CA SER A 289 40.90 0.23 -11.47
C SER A 289 39.88 0.72 -10.45
N ARG A 290 38.88 1.51 -10.88
CA ARG A 290 38.00 2.22 -9.94
C ARG A 290 36.74 2.74 -10.59
N VAL A 291 35.74 3.01 -9.77
CA VAL A 291 34.56 3.81 -10.15
C VAL A 291 34.47 5.03 -9.26
N GLU A 292 34.31 6.20 -9.87
CA GLU A 292 33.98 7.44 -9.19
C GLU A 292 32.53 7.83 -9.51
N ILE A 293 31.73 8.04 -8.47
CA ILE A 293 30.32 8.42 -8.60
C ILE A 293 30.14 9.78 -7.95
N LYS A 294 29.72 10.77 -8.74
CA LYS A 294 29.38 12.11 -8.26
C LYS A 294 27.87 12.26 -8.37
N VAL A 295 27.21 12.48 -7.23
CA VAL A 295 25.76 12.62 -7.13
C VAL A 295 25.44 13.99 -6.57
N LYS A 296 24.60 14.74 -7.28
CA LYS A 296 24.12 16.06 -6.87
C LYS A 296 22.61 15.99 -6.74
N ALA A 297 22.11 16.32 -5.56
CA ALA A 297 20.69 16.31 -5.24
C ALA A 297 20.21 17.76 -5.05
N ARG A 298 19.11 18.14 -5.72
CA ARG A 298 18.53 19.49 -5.66
C ARG A 298 17.05 19.42 -5.32
N GLY A 299 16.63 20.12 -4.27
CA GLY A 299 15.23 20.23 -3.89
C GLY A 299 14.51 21.29 -4.73
N GLN A 300 13.63 20.90 -5.64
CA GLN A 300 12.85 21.79 -6.51
C GLN A 300 11.44 22.09 -5.96
N PHE A 301 11.32 22.25 -4.65
CA PHE A 301 10.08 22.66 -3.98
C PHE A 301 10.30 23.94 -3.17
N LYS A 302 9.21 24.46 -2.59
CA LYS A 302 9.22 25.73 -1.86
C LYS A 302 10.25 25.70 -0.73
N SER A 303 11.04 26.77 -0.61
CA SER A 303 12.10 26.89 0.40
C SER A 303 11.63 26.83 1.85
N ARG A 304 10.37 27.18 2.10
CA ARG A 304 9.71 27.06 3.41
C ARG A 304 9.35 25.62 3.80
N SER A 305 9.35 24.71 2.83
CA SER A 305 9.08 23.29 3.04
C SER A 305 10.40 22.53 3.13
N THR A 306 10.38 21.42 3.85
CA THR A 306 11.56 20.60 4.10
C THR A 306 11.18 19.14 3.88
N ALA A 307 11.96 18.42 3.09
CA ALA A 307 11.86 16.98 2.98
C ALA A 307 12.64 16.33 4.14
N ASN A 308 11.96 15.44 4.85
CA ASN A 308 12.49 14.68 5.97
C ASN A 308 12.94 13.31 5.48
N ASN A 309 13.97 12.78 6.15
CA ASN A 309 14.46 11.41 5.99
C ASN A 309 14.67 11.01 4.52
N VAL A 310 15.28 11.91 3.74
CA VAL A 310 15.57 11.66 2.33
C VAL A 310 16.62 10.57 2.22
N SER A 311 16.33 9.52 1.46
CA SER A 311 17.22 8.40 1.20
C SER A 311 17.38 8.21 -0.30
N ILE A 312 18.59 8.42 -0.81
CA ILE A 312 18.92 8.30 -2.23
C ILE A 312 19.74 7.03 -2.41
N MET A 313 19.20 6.07 -3.15
CA MET A 313 19.85 4.80 -3.48
C MET A 313 20.46 4.89 -4.87
N VAL A 314 21.78 4.83 -4.93
CA VAL A 314 22.54 4.90 -6.18
C VAL A 314 23.19 3.55 -6.44
N PRO A 315 22.82 2.85 -7.53
CA PRO A 315 23.42 1.57 -7.89
C PRO A 315 24.92 1.68 -8.12
N VAL A 316 25.64 0.65 -7.71
CA VAL A 316 27.08 0.49 -7.90
C VAL A 316 27.35 -0.87 -8.55
N PRO A 317 28.49 -1.04 -9.23
CA PRO A 317 28.88 -2.36 -9.74
C PRO A 317 28.91 -3.42 -8.63
N SER A 318 28.54 -4.64 -8.99
CA SER A 318 28.47 -5.78 -8.07
C SER A 318 29.84 -6.25 -7.57
N ASP A 319 30.87 -5.98 -8.37
CA ASP A 319 32.27 -6.29 -8.11
C ASP A 319 33.00 -5.14 -7.38
N ALA A 320 32.30 -4.04 -7.09
CA ALA A 320 32.89 -2.87 -6.44
C ALA A 320 33.37 -3.17 -5.02
N ASP A 321 34.57 -2.68 -4.69
CA ASP A 321 35.16 -2.82 -3.36
C ASP A 321 35.61 -1.47 -2.77
N SER A 322 36.18 -1.53 -1.55
CA SER A 322 36.91 -0.41 -0.92
C SER A 322 36.18 0.94 -0.95
N PRO A 323 34.93 1.03 -0.46
CA PRO A 323 34.12 2.23 -0.54
C PRO A 323 34.73 3.41 0.22
N LYS A 324 34.80 4.58 -0.43
CA LYS A 324 35.16 5.85 0.19
C LYS A 324 34.13 6.91 -0.16
N PHE A 325 33.57 7.55 0.86
CA PHE A 325 32.51 8.55 0.70
C PHE A 325 32.94 9.94 1.19
N LYS A 326 32.52 10.97 0.45
CA LYS A 326 32.57 12.37 0.86
C LYS A 326 31.21 13.01 0.58
N THR A 327 30.49 13.40 1.62
CA THR A 327 29.18 14.06 1.53
C THR A 327 29.28 15.51 1.99
N SER A 328 28.56 16.43 1.34
CA SER A 328 28.40 17.80 1.85
C SER A 328 27.46 17.85 3.06
N THR A 329 26.49 16.93 3.11
CA THR A 329 25.48 16.82 4.17
C THR A 329 24.95 15.39 4.21
N GLY A 330 24.55 14.92 5.39
CA GLY A 330 24.08 13.56 5.58
C GLY A 330 25.20 12.52 5.57
N SER A 331 24.83 11.24 5.64
CA SER A 331 25.76 10.11 5.67
C SER A 331 25.51 9.18 4.48
N ALA A 332 26.59 8.64 3.92
CA ALA A 332 26.52 7.63 2.88
C ALA A 332 26.95 6.27 3.45
N LYS A 333 26.21 5.22 3.13
CA LYS A 333 26.49 3.84 3.53
C LYS A 333 26.46 2.95 2.29
N TRP A 334 27.43 2.05 2.16
CA TRP A 334 27.41 1.00 1.15
C TRP A 334 26.47 -0.14 1.59
N VAL A 335 25.64 -0.62 0.67
CA VAL A 335 24.69 -1.73 0.85
C VAL A 335 25.01 -2.80 -0.20
N PRO A 336 25.95 -3.73 0.10
CA PRO A 336 26.39 -4.76 -0.84
C PRO A 336 25.25 -5.67 -1.31
N GLU A 337 24.33 -6.04 -0.41
CA GLU A 337 23.16 -6.89 -0.72
C GLU A 337 22.26 -6.36 -1.83
N LYS A 338 22.29 -5.04 -2.06
CA LYS A 338 21.51 -4.36 -3.11
C LYS A 338 22.39 -3.78 -4.23
N ASN A 339 23.69 -4.06 -4.20
CA ASN A 339 24.69 -3.44 -5.08
C ASN A 339 24.47 -1.91 -5.19
N ALA A 340 24.35 -1.22 -4.05
CA ALA A 340 24.00 0.20 -4.04
C ALA A 340 24.63 0.99 -2.89
N VAL A 341 24.74 2.29 -3.07
CA VAL A 341 25.06 3.27 -2.02
C VAL A 341 23.78 3.95 -1.59
N GLN A 342 23.53 3.93 -0.28
CA GLN A 342 22.44 4.66 0.34
C GLN A 342 22.96 5.98 0.93
N TRP A 343 22.56 7.11 0.36
CA TRP A 343 22.85 8.44 0.88
C TRP A 343 21.64 8.98 1.64
N ASN A 344 21.80 9.15 2.95
CA ASN A 344 20.75 9.55 3.88
C ASN A 344 20.93 11.01 4.34
N ILE A 345 19.89 11.82 4.15
CA ILE A 345 19.83 13.23 4.53
C ILE A 345 18.59 13.42 5.42
N LYS A 346 18.80 13.67 6.72
CA LYS A 346 17.69 13.79 7.69
C LYS A 346 16.73 14.94 7.38
N SER A 347 17.26 16.08 6.92
CA SER A 347 16.51 17.29 6.63
C SER A 347 17.04 17.93 5.36
N PHE A 348 16.19 18.07 4.36
CA PHE A 348 16.51 18.62 3.06
C PHE A 348 15.54 19.78 2.75
N PRO A 349 15.94 21.04 3.02
CA PRO A 349 15.11 22.21 2.72
C PRO A 349 14.94 22.45 1.22
N GLY A 350 13.79 22.96 0.80
CA GLY A 350 13.53 23.31 -0.59
C GLY A 350 14.50 24.38 -1.12
N GLY A 351 14.87 24.29 -2.39
CA GLY A 351 15.83 25.19 -3.05
C GLY A 351 17.29 24.97 -2.67
N LYS A 352 17.60 24.03 -1.77
CA LYS A 352 18.98 23.63 -1.45
C LYS A 352 19.49 22.58 -2.42
N GLU A 353 20.80 22.50 -2.47
CA GLU A 353 21.54 21.53 -3.26
C GLU A 353 22.66 20.93 -2.40
N TYR A 354 22.80 19.62 -2.48
CA TYR A 354 23.82 18.87 -1.77
C TYR A 354 24.54 17.94 -2.75
N MET A 355 25.76 17.55 -2.40
CA MET A 355 26.59 16.67 -3.23
C MET A 355 27.16 15.53 -2.40
N MET A 356 27.21 14.35 -3.01
CA MET A 356 27.92 13.18 -2.53
C MET A 356 28.92 12.73 -3.60
N ARG A 357 30.12 12.38 -3.16
CA ARG A 357 31.12 11.70 -3.98
C ARG A 357 31.42 10.34 -3.36
N ALA A 358 31.32 9.29 -4.17
CA ALA A 358 31.73 7.96 -3.81
C ALA A 358 32.88 7.51 -4.70
N HIS A 359 33.80 6.76 -4.13
CA HIS A 359 34.90 6.12 -4.83
C HIS A 359 34.93 4.64 -4.44
N PHE A 360 35.01 3.78 -5.44
CA PHE A 360 35.10 2.33 -5.30
C PHE A 360 36.30 1.80 -6.06
N GLY A 361 36.93 0.75 -5.55
CA GLY A 361 37.87 -0.07 -6.33
C GLY A 361 37.10 -1.00 -7.26
N LEU A 362 37.71 -1.37 -8.38
CA LEU A 362 37.24 -2.45 -9.23
C LEU A 362 38.32 -3.52 -9.33
N PRO A 363 37.95 -4.81 -9.39
CA PRO A 363 38.90 -5.88 -9.65
C PRO A 363 39.60 -5.69 -10.99
N SER A 364 40.84 -6.21 -11.08
CA SER A 364 41.60 -6.20 -12.32
C SER A 364 41.09 -7.21 -13.36
N VAL A 365 40.25 -8.16 -12.95
CA VAL A 365 39.63 -9.17 -13.81
C VAL A 365 38.17 -8.79 -14.05
N ASP A 366 37.77 -8.74 -15.32
CA ASP A 366 36.39 -8.45 -15.70
C ASP A 366 35.50 -9.66 -15.41
N SER A 367 34.30 -9.42 -14.85
CA SER A 367 33.34 -10.49 -14.58
C SER A 367 32.70 -11.03 -15.87
N GLY A 368 32.75 -10.28 -16.97
CA GLY A 368 32.19 -10.68 -18.27
C GLY A 368 30.65 -10.67 -18.31
N GLU A 369 29.98 -10.36 -17.20
CA GLU A 369 28.53 -10.23 -17.11
C GLU A 369 28.09 -8.80 -17.41
N LEU A 370 27.07 -8.66 -18.26
CA LEU A 370 26.44 -7.37 -18.52
C LEU A 370 25.67 -6.92 -17.27
N GLU A 371 26.20 -5.94 -16.54
CA GLU A 371 25.50 -5.37 -15.38
C GLU A 371 24.19 -4.70 -15.80
N ALA A 372 23.11 -5.07 -15.13
CA ALA A 372 21.82 -4.44 -15.33
C ALA A 372 21.87 -2.97 -14.89
N LYS A 373 21.45 -2.05 -15.77
CA LYS A 373 21.35 -0.62 -15.45
C LYS A 373 20.12 -0.35 -14.58
N ILE A 374 20.29 -0.49 -13.27
CA ILE A 374 19.26 -0.18 -12.27
C ILE A 374 19.13 1.36 -12.17
N PRO A 375 17.91 1.92 -12.10
CA PRO A 375 17.73 3.36 -11.87
C PRO A 375 18.06 3.77 -10.43
N ILE A 376 18.44 5.03 -10.23
CA ILE A 376 18.51 5.66 -8.91
C ILE A 376 17.11 5.76 -8.33
N THR A 377 16.93 5.37 -7.08
CA THR A 377 15.66 5.53 -6.36
C THR A 377 15.79 6.55 -5.23
N VAL A 378 14.74 7.34 -5.01
CA VAL A 378 14.73 8.37 -3.97
C VAL A 378 13.50 8.21 -3.10
N ASN A 379 13.73 8.00 -1.81
CA ASN A 379 12.67 8.01 -0.81
C ASN A 379 12.70 9.34 -0.05
N PHE A 380 11.53 9.97 0.14
CA PHE A 380 11.42 11.22 0.90
C PHE A 380 10.01 11.43 1.43
N GLU A 381 9.88 12.30 2.43
CA GLU A 381 8.59 12.75 2.97
C GLU A 381 8.61 14.26 3.21
N ILE A 382 7.62 15.00 2.72
CA ILE A 382 7.45 16.45 2.90
C ILE A 382 6.12 16.68 3.62
N PRO A 383 6.15 17.03 4.93
CA PRO A 383 4.93 17.34 5.66
C PRO A 383 4.37 18.71 5.28
N TYR A 384 3.07 18.88 5.50
CA TYR A 384 2.29 20.09 5.22
C TYR A 384 2.40 20.57 3.75
N PHE A 385 2.55 19.63 2.83
CA PHE A 385 2.72 19.89 1.40
C PHE A 385 1.82 18.99 0.56
N THR A 386 1.25 19.55 -0.51
CA THR A 386 0.58 18.82 -1.59
C THR A 386 1.15 19.25 -2.91
N VAL A 387 1.39 18.28 -3.78
CA VAL A 387 1.88 18.50 -5.14
C VAL A 387 0.72 18.79 -6.07
N SER A 388 -0.39 18.04 -5.94
CA SER A 388 -1.60 18.26 -6.73
C SER A 388 -2.25 19.62 -6.44
N GLY A 389 -2.07 20.12 -5.21
CA GLY A 389 -2.80 21.28 -4.72
C GLY A 389 -4.21 20.98 -4.23
N ILE A 390 -4.51 19.70 -3.96
CA ILE A 390 -5.77 19.28 -3.34
C ILE A 390 -5.94 19.95 -1.98
N GLN A 391 -7.17 20.32 -1.68
CA GLN A 391 -7.55 21.01 -0.46
C GLN A 391 -8.88 20.49 0.05
N VAL A 392 -8.88 20.11 1.31
CA VAL A 392 -10.09 19.81 2.07
C VAL A 392 -10.73 21.15 2.44
N ARG A 393 -11.87 21.45 1.81
CA ARG A 393 -12.59 22.72 2.02
C ARG A 393 -13.45 22.68 3.27
N TYR A 394 -14.10 21.54 3.52
CA TYR A 394 -14.89 21.31 4.71
C TYR A 394 -15.07 19.81 4.96
N LEU A 395 -15.29 19.47 6.22
CA LEU A 395 -15.87 18.20 6.64
C LEU A 395 -17.10 18.51 7.50
N LYS A 396 -18.29 18.24 6.98
CA LYS A 396 -19.54 18.42 7.72
C LYS A 396 -19.87 17.12 8.45
N ILE A 397 -20.13 17.22 9.74
CA ILE A 397 -20.51 16.09 10.60
C ILE A 397 -21.97 16.28 10.99
N ILE A 398 -22.82 15.30 10.67
CA ILE A 398 -24.27 15.35 10.91
C ILE A 398 -24.62 14.17 11.81
N GLU A 399 -24.97 14.45 13.06
CA GLU A 399 -25.41 13.45 14.03
C GLU A 399 -26.68 13.92 14.74
N LYS A 400 -27.61 13.00 15.04
CA LYS A 400 -28.91 13.31 15.64
C LYS A 400 -28.79 13.99 17.00
N SER A 401 -27.78 13.62 17.78
CA SER A 401 -27.52 14.21 19.09
C SER A 401 -26.91 15.62 19.01
N GLY A 402 -26.51 16.08 17.82
CA GLY A 402 -26.02 17.45 17.61
C GLY A 402 -24.74 17.82 18.36
N TYR A 403 -23.89 16.85 18.70
CA TYR A 403 -22.64 17.15 19.40
C TYR A 403 -21.69 17.97 18.52
N HIS A 404 -20.82 18.73 19.17
CA HIS A 404 -19.70 19.38 18.48
C HIS A 404 -18.55 18.39 18.28
N ALA A 405 -17.97 18.36 17.08
CA ALA A 405 -16.79 17.56 16.76
C ALA A 405 -15.71 18.41 16.10
N LEU A 406 -14.45 18.03 16.32
CA LEU A 406 -13.28 18.76 15.84
C LEU A 406 -12.61 18.01 14.68
N PRO A 407 -12.73 18.50 13.44
CA PRO A 407 -12.01 17.94 12.31
C PRO A 407 -10.58 18.52 12.23
N TRP A 408 -9.60 17.64 12.08
CA TRP A 408 -8.20 17.95 11.86
C TRP A 408 -7.78 17.43 10.50
N VAL A 409 -6.93 18.18 9.79
CA VAL A 409 -6.35 17.73 8.52
C VAL A 409 -4.85 18.01 8.52
N ARG A 410 -4.07 17.05 8.04
CA ARG A 410 -2.67 17.26 7.65
C ARG A 410 -2.44 16.72 6.24
N TYR A 411 -1.46 17.32 5.59
CA TYR A 411 -1.07 16.99 4.22
C TYR A 411 0.34 16.45 4.24
N ILE A 412 0.59 15.35 3.56
CA ILE A 412 1.91 14.71 3.50
C ILE A 412 2.15 14.36 2.04
N THR A 413 3.30 14.75 1.51
CA THR A 413 3.77 14.28 0.20
C THR A 413 4.93 13.34 0.42
N GLN A 414 4.90 12.16 -0.17
CA GLN A 414 5.98 11.18 -0.12
C GLN A 414 6.35 10.69 -1.51
N SER A 415 7.49 10.05 -1.62
CA SER A 415 7.87 9.27 -2.79
C SER A 415 7.02 8.00 -2.91
N GLY A 416 6.49 7.72 -4.10
CA GLY A 416 6.12 6.36 -4.48
C GLY A 416 7.23 5.73 -5.31
N ASP A 417 6.93 5.30 -6.53
CA ASP A 417 7.93 4.83 -7.50
C ASP A 417 8.72 6.01 -8.10
N TYR A 418 9.69 6.53 -7.35
CA TYR A 418 10.49 7.69 -7.73
C TYR A 418 11.88 7.26 -8.24
N GLN A 419 11.99 7.09 -9.55
CA GLN A 419 13.12 6.47 -10.24
C GLN A 419 13.75 7.41 -11.28
N LEU A 420 15.08 7.51 -11.27
CA LEU A 420 15.84 8.27 -12.26
C LEU A 420 16.85 7.33 -12.92
N ARG A 421 16.68 7.08 -14.22
CA ARG A 421 17.61 6.26 -14.99
C ARG A 421 18.91 7.02 -15.18
N THR A 422 20.03 6.33 -14.99
CA THR A 422 21.37 6.87 -15.27
C THR A 422 21.82 6.45 -16.67
N ASN A 423 22.76 7.20 -17.24
CA ASN A 423 23.40 6.85 -18.52
C ASN A 423 24.41 5.72 -18.34
#